data_AF-A0AAN8FM07-F1
#
_entry.id   AF-A0AAN8FM07-F1
#
_cell.length_a   1.000
_cell.length_b   1.000
_cell.length_c   1.000
_cell.angle_alpha   90.00
_cell.angle_beta   90.00
_cell.angle_gamma   90.00
#
_symmetry.space_group_name_H-M   'P 1'
#
loop_
_entity.id
_entity.type
_entity.pdbx_description
1 polymer ?
#
loop_
_entity_poly.entity_id
_entity_poly.type
_entity_poly.pdbx_seq_one_letter_code
_entity_poly.pdbx_strand_id
1 'polypeptide(L)'
;PPRKPPARSISPSELPGVRALSAELHEKVRRDLKPEKYYAKSMTRSLGPYDNIPTKDMLPKGESYVILQGMARITTDPERLVFRKITQLDC
;
A
#
# COMPACT_ATOMS: atom_id res chain seq x y z
N PRO A 1 26.80 0.01 -19.93
CA PRO A 1 25.78 -0.82 -19.22
C PRO A 1 24.34 -0.47 -19.66
N PRO A 2 23.49 -1.45 -20.02
CA PRO A 2 22.09 -1.17 -20.31
C PRO A 2 21.42 -0.75 -19.00
N ARG A 3 20.93 0.50 -18.95
CA ARG A 3 20.10 0.98 -17.86
C ARG A 3 18.81 0.16 -17.92
N LYS A 4 18.59 -0.72 -16.95
CA LYS A 4 17.27 -1.37 -16.80
C LYS A 4 16.23 -0.25 -16.84
N PRO A 5 15.17 -0.36 -17.65
CA PRO A 5 14.13 0.66 -17.69
C PRO A 5 13.63 0.89 -16.25
N PRO A 6 13.35 2.15 -15.86
CA PRO A 6 12.81 2.43 -14.54
C PRO A 6 11.58 1.54 -14.35
N ALA A 7 11.54 0.82 -13.23
CA ALA A 7 10.41 -0.02 -12.90
C ALA A 7 9.14 0.85 -12.99
N ARG A 8 8.13 0.36 -13.71
CA ARG A 8 6.89 1.11 -13.94
C ARG A 8 6.28 1.43 -12.58
N SER A 9 5.84 2.67 -12.37
CA SER A 9 5.13 3.03 -11.15
C SER A 9 3.85 2.20 -11.07
N ILE A 10 3.73 1.38 -10.04
CA ILE A 10 2.55 0.56 -9.78
C ILE A 10 1.51 1.43 -9.09
N SER A 11 0.34 1.52 -9.70
CA SER A 11 -0.82 2.15 -9.09
C SER A 11 -1.36 1.22 -8.01
N PRO A 12 -1.75 1.72 -6.82
CA PRO A 12 -2.29 0.87 -5.76
C PRO A 12 -3.45 -0.01 -6.22
N SER A 13 -4.31 0.49 -7.10
CA SER A 13 -5.46 -0.23 -7.66
C SER A 13 -5.08 -1.42 -8.56
N GLU A 14 -3.82 -1.51 -9.02
CA GLU A 14 -3.31 -2.66 -9.77
C GLU A 14 -2.91 -3.82 -8.84
N LEU A 15 -2.78 -3.56 -7.53
CA LEU A 15 -2.41 -4.58 -6.55
C LEU A 15 -3.61 -5.45 -6.18
N PRO A 16 -3.39 -6.77 -6.00
CA PRO A 16 -4.46 -7.68 -5.61
C PRO A 16 -5.07 -7.29 -4.25
N GLY A 17 -6.39 -7.24 -4.21
CA GLY A 17 -7.17 -6.89 -3.02
C GLY A 17 -7.08 -5.42 -2.61
N VAL A 18 -6.52 -4.53 -3.45
CA VAL A 18 -6.55 -3.08 -3.22
C VAL A 18 -7.54 -2.46 -4.20
N ARG A 19 -8.46 -1.66 -3.67
CA ARG A 19 -9.45 -0.93 -4.48
C ARG A 19 -9.36 0.55 -4.15
N ALA A 20 -9.53 1.39 -5.16
CA ALA A 20 -9.69 2.81 -4.96
C ALA A 20 -10.95 3.08 -4.13
N LEU A 21 -10.87 4.04 -3.23
CA LEU A 21 -12.04 4.51 -2.47
C LEU A 21 -12.92 5.34 -3.39
N SER A 22 -14.23 5.12 -3.33
CA SER A 22 -15.21 5.99 -3.96
C SER A 22 -15.26 7.36 -3.26
N ALA A 23 -15.66 8.41 -3.98
CA ALA A 23 -15.71 9.77 -3.45
C ALA A 23 -16.60 9.90 -2.20
N GLU A 24 -17.77 9.24 -2.18
CA GLU A 24 -18.68 9.25 -1.03
C GLU A 24 -18.06 8.61 0.21
N LEU A 25 -17.34 7.50 0.02
CA LEU A 25 -16.68 6.81 1.12
C LEU A 25 -15.48 7.63 1.61
N HIS A 26 -14.79 8.32 0.70
CA HIS A 26 -13.71 9.23 1.02
C HIS A 26 -14.16 10.36 1.95
N GLU A 27 -15.30 11.02 1.70
CA GLU A 27 -15.80 12.07 2.60
C GLU A 27 -16.12 11.55 4.00
N LYS A 28 -16.71 10.35 4.09
CA LYS A 28 -17.06 9.72 5.37
C LYS A 28 -15.82 9.31 6.15
N VAL A 29 -14.85 8.67 5.51
CA VAL A 29 -13.65 8.15 6.20
C VAL A 29 -12.59 9.21 6.44
N ARG A 30 -12.57 10.32 5.69
CA ARG A 30 -11.54 11.37 5.78
C ARG A 30 -11.42 11.98 7.17
N ARG A 31 -12.52 12.07 7.93
CA ARG A 31 -12.53 12.61 9.30
C ARG A 31 -11.92 11.64 10.33
N ASP A 32 -11.92 10.35 10.05
CA ASP A 32 -11.47 9.28 10.95
C ASP A 32 -10.14 8.65 10.53
N LEU A 33 -9.48 9.21 9.50
CA LEU A 33 -8.18 8.73 9.03
C LEU A 33 -7.11 8.96 10.11
N LYS A 34 -6.71 7.87 10.77
CA LYS A 34 -5.61 7.84 11.73
C LYS A 34 -4.50 6.97 11.16
N PRO A 35 -3.27 7.49 10.99
CA PRO A 35 -2.16 6.67 10.55
C PRO A 35 -1.94 5.50 11.52
N GLU A 36 -1.98 4.28 11.00
CA GLU A 36 -1.72 3.03 11.72
C GLU A 36 -0.43 2.37 11.18
N LYS A 37 -0.45 1.03 11.06
CA LYS A 37 0.66 0.20 10.59
C LYS A 37 0.92 0.37 9.10
N TYR A 38 2.12 0.00 8.69
CA TYR A 38 2.55 -0.04 7.31
C TYR A 38 2.47 -1.45 6.73
N TYR A 39 2.25 -1.54 5.43
CA TYR A 39 2.15 -2.79 4.68
C TYR A 39 2.95 -2.62 3.39
N ALA A 40 3.57 -3.70 2.93
CA ALA A 40 4.25 -3.73 1.64
C ALA A 40 3.53 -4.74 0.74
N LYS A 41 3.03 -4.27 -0.39
CA LYS A 41 2.32 -5.13 -1.36
C LYS A 41 3.01 -5.12 -2.71
N SER A 42 3.25 -6.30 -3.26
CA SER A 42 3.66 -6.51 -4.65
C SER A 42 2.52 -7.18 -5.43
N MET A 43 2.78 -7.50 -6.71
CA MET A 43 1.84 -8.27 -7.53
C MET A 43 1.64 -9.70 -7.04
N THR A 44 2.63 -10.27 -6.33
CA THR A 44 2.61 -11.68 -5.93
C THR A 44 2.43 -11.88 -4.43
N ARG A 45 2.74 -10.88 -3.60
CA ARG A 45 2.70 -11.04 -2.14
C ARG A 45 2.27 -9.79 -1.41
N SER A 46 1.82 -10.00 -0.18
CA SER A 46 1.50 -8.95 0.79
C SER A 46 2.29 -9.22 2.07
N LEU A 47 2.94 -8.18 2.61
CA LEU A 47 3.82 -8.24 3.78
C LEU A 47 3.41 -7.20 4.82
N GLY A 48 3.74 -7.47 6.08
CA GLY A 48 3.37 -6.67 7.24
C GLY A 48 2.27 -7.32 8.09
N PRO A 49 1.68 -6.59 9.05
CA PRO A 49 1.92 -5.17 9.34
C PRO A 49 3.33 -4.87 9.89
N TYR A 50 3.83 -3.66 9.62
CA TYR A 50 5.06 -3.09 10.17
C TYR A 50 4.74 -1.87 11.06
N ASP A 51 5.50 -1.69 12.13
CA ASP A 51 5.40 -0.51 13.01
C ASP A 51 5.90 0.78 12.35
N ASN A 52 6.86 0.64 11.43
CA ASN A 52 7.50 1.75 10.72
C ASN A 52 7.47 1.49 9.20
N ILE A 53 7.76 2.53 8.41
CA ILE A 53 7.88 2.43 6.95
C ILE A 53 8.99 1.40 6.63
N PRO A 54 8.68 0.25 5.99
CA PRO A 54 9.69 -0.75 5.66
C PRO A 54 10.65 -0.20 4.59
N THR A 55 11.92 -0.61 4.69
CA THR A 55 12.98 -0.24 3.76
C THR A 55 13.29 -1.41 2.81
N LYS A 56 14.11 -1.15 1.77
CA LYS A 56 14.48 -2.17 0.77
C LYS A 56 15.15 -3.39 1.38
N ASP A 57 15.96 -3.20 2.43
CA ASP A 57 16.65 -4.30 3.11
C ASP A 57 15.72 -5.21 3.93
N MET A 58 14.53 -4.71 4.28
CA MET A 58 13.51 -5.48 5.00
C MET A 58 12.59 -6.28 4.07
N LEU A 59 12.70 -6.08 2.76
CA LEU A 59 11.79 -6.65 1.76
C LEU A 59 12.52 -7.70 0.90
N PRO A 60 11.82 -8.78 0.49
CA PRO A 60 12.40 -9.78 -0.40
C PRO A 60 12.81 -9.16 -1.74
N LYS A 61 14.03 -9.45 -2.18
CA LYS A 61 14.57 -8.95 -3.45
C LYS A 61 13.87 -9.58 -4.65
N GLY A 62 13.92 -8.88 -5.79
CA GLY A 62 13.38 -9.32 -7.06
C GLY A 62 11.95 -8.85 -7.35
N GLU A 63 11.40 -7.96 -6.53
CA GLU A 63 10.04 -7.44 -6.70
C GLU A 63 9.94 -5.94 -6.36
N SER A 64 8.96 -5.29 -6.97
CA SER A 64 8.56 -3.92 -6.64
C SER A 64 7.41 -3.94 -5.63
N TYR A 65 7.61 -3.30 -4.49
CA TYR A 65 6.62 -3.19 -3.43
C TYR A 65 6.07 -1.78 -3.35
N VAL A 66 4.75 -1.67 -3.34
CA VAL A 66 4.07 -0.44 -2.96
C VAL A 66 3.90 -0.43 -1.46
N ILE A 67 4.39 0.62 -0.82
CA ILE A 67 4.27 0.81 0.62
C ILE A 67 2.97 1.55 0.90
N LEU A 68 2.14 0.93 1.72
CA LEU A 68 0.82 1.38 2.10
C LEU A 68 0.80 1.63 3.61
N GLN A 69 0.18 2.71 4.04
CA GLN A 69 -0.13 2.97 5.44
C GLN A 69 -1.63 2.74 5.66
N GLY A 70 -1.99 1.88 6.62
CA GLY A 70 -3.37 1.77 7.08
C GLY A 70 -3.81 3.07 7.72
N MET A 71 -5.00 3.56 7.38
CA MET A 71 -5.51 4.85 7.88
C MET A 71 -6.84 4.71 8.60
N ALA A 72 -7.65 3.71 8.28
CA ALA A 72 -8.93 3.46 8.94
C ALA A 72 -9.45 2.07 8.55
N ARG A 73 -10.37 1.54 9.36
CA ARG A 73 -11.25 0.44 8.97
C ARG A 73 -12.59 1.00 8.56
N ILE A 74 -13.16 0.48 7.47
CA ILE A 74 -14.52 0.81 7.11
C ILE A 74 -15.44 0.15 8.13
N THR A 75 -16.18 0.93 8.91
CA THR A 75 -17.04 0.40 9.98
C THR A 75 -18.16 -0.50 9.46
N THR A 76 -18.62 -0.29 8.22
CA THR A 76 -19.62 -1.13 7.55
C THR A 76 -19.04 -2.41 6.94
N ASP A 77 -17.72 -2.53 6.83
CA ASP A 77 -17.02 -3.69 6.27
C ASP A 77 -15.63 -3.80 6.93
N PRO A 78 -15.52 -4.53 8.06
CA PRO A 78 -14.32 -4.55 8.87
C PRO A 78 -13.11 -5.20 8.17
N GLU A 79 -13.33 -5.94 7.08
CA GLU A 79 -12.28 -6.52 6.24
C GLU A 79 -11.68 -5.48 5.28
N ARG A 80 -12.37 -4.36 5.04
CA ARG A 80 -11.84 -3.27 4.23
C ARG A 80 -11.08 -2.26 5.06
N LEU A 81 -9.77 -2.28 4.83
CA LEU A 81 -8.83 -1.28 5.31
C LEU A 81 -8.66 -0.17 4.28
N VAL A 82 -8.70 1.07 4.77
CA VAL A 82 -8.35 2.27 4.02
C VAL A 82 -6.83 2.41 4.04
N PHE A 83 -6.21 2.43 2.88
CA PHE A 83 -4.76 2.61 2.76
C PHE A 83 -4.42 3.93 2.08
N ARG A 84 -3.34 4.56 2.55
CA ARG A 84 -2.65 5.64 1.87
C ARG A 84 -1.38 5.09 1.23
N LYS A 85 -1.14 5.38 -0.06
CA LYS A 85 0.15 5.12 -0.71
C LYS A 85 1.21 6.05 -0.13
N ILE A 86 2.32 5.48 0.35
CA ILE A 86 3.46 6.22 0.87
C ILE A 86 4.56 6.33 -0.18
N THR A 87 5.02 5.19 -0.69
CA THR A 87 6.09 5.13 -1.69
C THR A 87 6.05 3.81 -2.46
N GLN A 88 6.97 3.62 -3.40
CA GLN A 88 7.26 2.35 -4.04
C GLN A 88 8.75 2.05 -3.91
N LEU A 89 9.07 0.81 -3.59
CA LEU A 89 10.43 0.31 -3.43
C LEU A 89 10.70 -0.83 -4.39
N ASP A 90 11.65 -0.64 -5.30
CA ASP A 90 12.18 -1.71 -6.15
C ASP A 90 13.33 -2.41 -5.43
N CYS A 91 13.13 -3.68 -5.09
CA CYS A 91 14.02 -4.50 -4.26
C CYS A 91 14.68 -5.62 -5.09
#